data_AF-A0A6M5YE11-F1
#
_entry.id   AF-A0A6M5YE11-F1
#
_cell.length_a   1.000
_cell.length_b   1.000
_cell.length_c   1.000
_cell.angle_alpha   90.00
_cell.angle_beta   90.00
_cell.angle_gamma   90.00
#
_symmetry.space_group_name_H-M   'P 1'
#
loop_
_entity.id
_entity.type
_entity.pdbx_description
1 polymer ?
#
loop_
_entity_poly.entity_id
_entity_poly.type
_entity_poly.pdbx_seq_one_letter_code
_entity_poly.pdbx_strand_id
1 'polypeptide(L)'
;MESVFSTSKRKLLLEVAWEVCNQVGGIYTVIRSKVPAMVEKWDDNYVALGPYFPQRAAAEFEPIPDSDETEIGQTVRKMRQMGYGVEYGYWLVTGRPRVVLFDINSISTDQLNVIKTQLWVNHQLSTLHVEDLVNQTIAFGEMVRQFITLLAADHSKRVDFVAHFHEWMASTGLPDLRRENVKVATVFTTHATMLGRYLAQNEPGFYGKLPFFDWKREAQHYGIDTQATIERLAAMQSHVFTTVSDVTARECEVFLGRNPDLILPNGLNITRFAAVHEFQNLHVRYKQKIHEFVMGHFFQSYSFDLEKTLYFFTSGRFEFSNKGYDLTLEALARLNFKMREAGMDMTVVMFMVTKQPYTSINPDVMHSRALLDEIQETCESIEKQVGERLFQAAASDPQGTTLPDLNKFVDEYWRLRLRRTVQSWKTKHLPPFVTHNLVQEDDMTRFIRQANLVNNEYDRVKIVYHPDFIASTNPLFGLDYSQFVRGCHLGVFPSYYEPWGYTPLECVVRGIPTVTSDQSGFGDFIMQIMRDYENRGIYVINRRTQNFNEAADQLANILFRFVRASQRDRIAQRNRVESIAEVFDWINLRSYYDTAHDLALKRKKP
;
A
#
# COMPACT_ATOMS: atom_id res chain seq x y z
N MET A 1 -20.01 -6.78 52.91
CA MET A 1 -19.71 -7.09 51.50
C MET A 1 -20.50 -6.11 50.65
N GLU A 2 -19.99 -4.89 50.51
CA GLU A 2 -20.51 -3.94 49.53
C GLU A 2 -20.01 -4.37 48.16
N SER A 3 -20.93 -4.82 47.31
CA SER A 3 -20.63 -5.05 45.90
C SER A 3 -20.35 -3.71 45.24
N VAL A 4 -19.08 -3.46 44.92
CA VAL A 4 -18.66 -2.36 44.06
C VAL A 4 -19.31 -2.60 42.69
N PHE A 5 -20.49 -2.01 42.47
CA PHE A 5 -21.10 -1.93 41.16
C PHE A 5 -20.19 -1.08 40.28
N SER A 6 -19.48 -1.71 39.34
CA SER A 6 -18.80 -1.00 38.26
C SER A 6 -19.85 -0.31 37.39
N THR A 7 -20.14 0.96 37.67
CA THR A 7 -20.99 1.86 36.89
C THR A 7 -20.27 2.34 35.62
N SER A 8 -19.78 1.40 34.80
CA SER A 8 -19.18 1.71 33.50
C SER A 8 -20.28 1.76 32.45
N LYS A 9 -20.53 2.93 31.84
CA LYS A 9 -21.40 3.02 30.67
C LYS A 9 -20.86 2.13 29.54
N ARG A 10 -21.76 1.60 28.71
CA ARG A 10 -21.37 0.93 27.46
C ARG A 10 -20.64 1.95 26.59
N LYS A 11 -19.54 1.55 25.94
CA LYS A 11 -18.79 2.41 25.02
C LYS A 11 -19.19 2.07 23.58
N LEU A 12 -19.34 3.07 22.72
CA LEU A 12 -19.59 2.90 21.29
C LEU A 12 -18.57 3.72 20.49
N LEU A 13 -17.93 3.07 19.53
CA LEU A 13 -16.90 3.66 18.67
C LEU A 13 -17.48 3.93 17.28
N LEU A 14 -17.43 5.20 16.88
CA LEU A 14 -17.73 5.69 15.54
C LEU A 14 -16.41 5.98 14.84
N GLU A 15 -16.09 5.25 13.78
CA GLU A 15 -14.89 5.48 12.99
C GLU A 15 -15.25 6.15 11.67
N VAL A 16 -14.82 7.40 11.49
CA VAL A 16 -15.25 8.28 10.40
C VAL A 16 -14.11 8.47 9.41
N ALA A 17 -14.34 8.10 8.16
CA ALA A 17 -13.39 8.40 7.09
C ALA A 17 -14.08 8.54 5.73
N TRP A 18 -13.49 9.36 4.86
CA TRP A 18 -13.93 9.51 3.48
C TRP A 18 -13.86 8.21 2.67
N GLU A 19 -12.96 7.30 3.06
CA GLU A 19 -12.66 6.06 2.35
C GLU A 19 -13.44 4.83 2.86
N VAL A 20 -14.39 4.98 3.78
CA VAL A 20 -15.30 3.88 4.17
C VAL A 20 -16.23 3.55 2.99
N CYS A 21 -16.26 2.29 2.56
CA CYS A 21 -16.96 1.83 1.34
C CYS A 21 -16.59 2.61 0.06
N ASN A 22 -15.41 3.26 0.04
CA ASN A 22 -14.99 4.16 -1.03
C ASN A 22 -13.46 4.12 -1.19
N GLN A 23 -12.95 3.18 -1.99
CA GLN A 23 -11.51 3.02 -2.20
C GLN A 23 -10.94 4.17 -3.04
N VAL A 24 -10.28 5.13 -2.39
CA VAL A 24 -9.58 6.26 -3.05
C VAL A 24 -8.07 6.19 -2.83
N GLY A 25 -7.62 5.75 -1.66
CA GLY A 25 -6.23 5.83 -1.26
C GLY A 25 -5.82 4.71 -0.29
N GLY A 26 -4.79 5.00 0.50
CA GLY A 26 -4.25 4.04 1.47
C GLY A 26 -5.09 3.92 2.73
N ILE A 27 -6.00 4.86 3.01
CA ILE A 27 -6.79 4.87 4.24
C ILE A 27 -7.87 3.80 4.19
N TYR A 28 -8.43 3.54 3.00
CA TYR A 28 -9.25 2.37 2.74
C TYR A 28 -8.54 1.10 3.24
N THR A 29 -7.26 0.91 2.88
CA THR A 29 -6.47 -0.25 3.32
C THR A 29 -6.25 -0.25 4.83
N VAL A 30 -5.97 0.90 5.45
CA VAL A 30 -5.86 1.02 6.93
C VAL A 30 -7.12 0.47 7.57
N ILE A 31 -8.27 1.07 7.24
CA ILE A 31 -9.52 0.82 7.95
C ILE A 31 -9.97 -0.60 7.64
N ARG A 32 -10.02 -1.01 6.37
CA ARG A 32 -10.40 -2.36 5.96
C ARG A 32 -9.59 -3.43 6.67
N SER A 33 -8.26 -3.26 6.75
CA SER A 33 -7.42 -4.25 7.42
C SER A 33 -7.54 -4.17 8.95
N LYS A 34 -7.81 -3.02 9.53
CA LYS A 34 -7.97 -2.88 10.99
C LYS A 34 -9.32 -3.43 11.51
N VAL A 35 -10.37 -3.37 10.68
CA VAL A 35 -11.75 -3.75 11.03
C VAL A 35 -11.86 -5.06 11.81
N PRO A 36 -11.26 -6.20 11.40
CA PRO A 36 -11.34 -7.44 12.16
C PRO A 36 -10.88 -7.31 13.63
N ALA A 37 -9.76 -6.62 13.86
CA ALA A 37 -9.26 -6.40 15.22
C ALA A 37 -10.14 -5.43 16.01
N MET A 38 -10.80 -4.47 15.34
CA MET A 38 -11.78 -3.58 15.99
C MET A 38 -13.05 -4.33 16.36
N VAL A 39 -13.60 -5.15 15.46
CA VAL A 39 -14.80 -5.94 15.69
C VAL A 39 -14.56 -6.97 16.80
N GLU A 40 -13.39 -7.61 16.86
CA GLU A 40 -13.05 -8.52 17.97
C GLU A 40 -13.15 -7.84 19.35
N LYS A 41 -12.78 -6.55 19.45
CA LYS A 41 -12.81 -5.80 20.71
C LYS A 41 -14.18 -5.17 21.01
N TRP A 42 -14.76 -4.53 20.01
CA TRP A 42 -15.92 -3.65 20.16
C TRP A 42 -17.24 -4.33 19.78
N ASP A 43 -17.16 -5.42 19.02
CA ASP A 43 -18.30 -6.18 18.51
C ASP A 43 -19.33 -5.27 17.82
N ASP A 44 -20.61 -5.41 18.11
CA ASP A 44 -21.70 -4.56 17.61
C ASP A 44 -21.58 -3.07 18.00
N ASN A 45 -20.64 -2.70 18.88
CA ASN A 45 -20.42 -1.30 19.29
C ASN A 45 -19.41 -0.57 18.40
N TYR A 46 -18.95 -1.18 17.31
CA TYR A 46 -18.11 -0.54 16.30
C TYR A 46 -18.92 -0.22 15.05
N VAL A 47 -18.92 1.05 14.66
CA VAL A 47 -19.65 1.53 13.48
C VAL A 47 -18.74 2.40 12.64
N ALA A 48 -18.63 2.08 11.36
CA ALA A 48 -17.92 2.92 10.39
C ALA A 48 -18.88 3.96 9.79
N LEU A 49 -18.40 5.19 9.58
CA LEU A 49 -19.14 6.30 8.98
C LEU A 49 -18.42 6.77 7.72
N GLY A 50 -19.13 6.86 6.59
CA GLY A 50 -18.55 7.24 5.29
C GLY A 50 -19.53 7.95 4.36
N PRO A 51 -19.06 8.55 3.26
CA PRO A 51 -19.94 9.09 2.21
C PRO A 51 -20.55 7.96 1.37
N TYR A 52 -21.79 8.13 0.93
CA TYR A 52 -22.46 7.17 0.04
C TYR A 52 -22.19 7.52 -1.43
N PHE A 53 -21.47 6.61 -2.12
CA PHE A 53 -21.26 6.67 -3.56
C PHE A 53 -21.83 5.39 -4.20
N PRO A 54 -23.04 5.42 -4.81
CA PRO A 54 -23.76 4.20 -5.20
C PRO A 54 -22.93 3.22 -6.04
N GLN A 55 -22.21 3.72 -7.05
CA GLN A 55 -21.40 2.89 -7.95
C GLN A 55 -20.22 2.22 -7.25
N ARG A 56 -19.60 2.89 -6.28
CA ARG A 56 -18.44 2.37 -5.55
C ARG A 56 -18.85 1.44 -4.41
N ALA A 57 -19.96 1.76 -3.74
CA ALA A 57 -20.49 0.96 -2.64
C ALA A 57 -21.20 -0.32 -3.09
N ALA A 58 -21.66 -0.41 -4.35
CA ALA A 58 -22.48 -1.52 -4.84
C ALA A 58 -21.90 -2.92 -4.60
N ALA A 59 -20.58 -3.08 -4.64
CA ALA A 59 -19.91 -4.37 -4.42
C ALA A 59 -19.60 -4.67 -2.94
N GLU A 60 -19.64 -3.65 -2.07
CA GLU A 60 -19.13 -3.72 -0.71
C GLU A 60 -20.17 -3.40 0.37
N PHE A 61 -21.39 -3.00 0.00
CA PHE A 61 -22.41 -2.59 0.94
C PHE A 61 -23.62 -3.53 0.89
N GLU A 62 -24.03 -4.02 2.06
CA GLU A 62 -25.25 -4.79 2.24
C GLU A 62 -26.20 -4.02 3.17
N PRO A 63 -27.37 -3.55 2.69
CA PRO A 63 -28.28 -2.78 3.50
C PRO A 63 -28.91 -3.62 4.61
N ILE A 64 -29.06 -3.03 5.79
CA ILE A 64 -29.88 -3.59 6.87
C ILE A 64 -31.30 -3.04 6.67
N PRO A 65 -32.32 -3.90 6.51
CA PRO A 65 -33.71 -3.44 6.40
C PRO A 65 -34.12 -2.60 7.63
N ASP A 66 -34.99 -1.61 7.42
CA ASP A 66 -35.44 -0.64 8.42
C ASP A 66 -36.09 -1.29 9.67
N SER A 67 -35.30 -1.76 10.63
CA SER A 67 -35.77 -2.25 11.93
C SER A 67 -34.66 -2.78 12.85
N ASP A 68 -33.56 -2.04 13.03
CA ASP A 68 -32.75 -2.27 14.23
C ASP A 68 -33.12 -1.23 15.29
N GLU A 69 -33.56 -1.70 16.45
CA GLU A 69 -33.86 -0.87 17.63
C GLU A 69 -32.60 -0.39 18.37
N THR A 70 -31.41 -0.59 17.78
CA THR A 70 -30.18 0.06 18.25
C THR A 70 -30.26 1.59 18.14
N GLU A 71 -29.41 2.23 18.93
CA GLU A 71 -29.23 3.69 18.96
C GLU A 71 -28.85 4.26 17.58
N ILE A 72 -28.12 3.47 16.78
CA ILE A 72 -27.73 3.82 15.41
C ILE A 72 -28.95 3.80 14.50
N GLY A 73 -29.74 2.72 14.50
CA GLY A 73 -30.95 2.61 13.70
C GLY A 73 -31.99 3.68 14.04
N GLN A 74 -32.15 4.01 15.34
CA GLN A 74 -33.00 5.12 15.79
C GLN A 74 -32.52 6.48 15.27
N THR A 75 -31.22 6.75 15.33
CA THR A 75 -30.63 8.00 14.82
C THR A 75 -30.76 8.11 13.30
N VAL A 76 -30.54 7.02 12.55
CA VAL A 76 -30.73 6.98 11.09
C VAL A 76 -32.17 7.29 10.71
N ARG A 77 -33.16 6.69 11.40
CA ARG A 77 -34.59 7.00 11.19
C ARG A 77 -34.88 8.49 11.36
N LYS A 78 -34.35 9.09 12.43
CA LYS A 78 -34.53 10.53 12.73
C LYS A 78 -33.89 11.42 11.65
N MET A 79 -32.68 11.08 11.18
CA MET A 79 -32.05 11.82 10.09
C MET A 79 -32.84 11.74 8.77
N ARG A 80 -33.36 10.55 8.43
CA ARG A 80 -34.23 10.38 7.25
C ARG A 80 -35.52 11.19 7.35
N GLN A 81 -36.13 11.26 8.54
CA GLN A 81 -37.30 12.11 8.79
C GLN A 81 -36.99 13.61 8.65
N MET A 82 -35.74 14.02 8.91
CA MET A 82 -35.27 15.39 8.68
C MET A 82 -34.93 15.68 7.21
N GLY A 83 -35.07 14.70 6.32
CA GLY A 83 -34.83 14.83 4.88
C GLY A 83 -33.42 14.48 4.41
N TYR A 84 -32.54 13.97 5.29
CA TYR A 84 -31.20 13.53 4.89
C TYR A 84 -31.22 12.13 4.26
N GLY A 85 -30.46 11.97 3.17
CA GLY A 85 -30.21 10.66 2.56
C GLY A 85 -29.16 9.90 3.37
N VAL A 86 -29.56 8.81 4.03
CA VAL A 86 -28.67 8.01 4.89
C VAL A 86 -28.94 6.53 4.66
N GLU A 87 -27.90 5.79 4.32
CA GLU A 87 -27.92 4.33 4.17
C GLU A 87 -27.31 3.66 5.40
N TYR A 88 -27.91 2.57 5.87
CA TYR A 88 -27.44 1.81 7.04
C TYR A 88 -27.33 0.34 6.67
N GLY A 89 -26.20 -0.28 7.00
CA GLY A 89 -25.92 -1.63 6.55
C GLY A 89 -24.66 -2.24 7.14
N TYR A 90 -24.16 -3.26 6.46
CA TYR A 90 -22.86 -3.88 6.73
C TYR A 90 -21.88 -3.58 5.60
N TRP A 91 -20.62 -3.34 5.98
CA TRP A 91 -19.51 -3.30 5.04
C TRP A 91 -19.00 -4.72 4.79
N LEU A 92 -19.06 -5.20 3.54
CA LEU A 92 -18.71 -6.56 3.11
C LEU A 92 -17.19 -6.79 3.04
N VAL A 93 -16.51 -6.51 4.14
CA VAL A 93 -15.10 -6.84 4.37
C VAL A 93 -15.00 -7.89 5.48
N THR A 94 -13.81 -8.47 5.67
CA THR A 94 -13.56 -9.35 6.82
C THR A 94 -13.93 -8.63 8.11
N GLY A 95 -14.72 -9.28 8.97
CA GLY A 95 -15.28 -8.69 10.19
C GLY A 95 -16.69 -8.09 10.05
N ARG A 96 -17.16 -7.80 8.82
CA ARG A 96 -18.52 -7.30 8.52
C ARG A 96 -19.06 -6.25 9.50
N PRO A 97 -18.37 -5.10 9.68
CA PRO A 97 -18.79 -4.08 10.64
C PRO A 97 -20.06 -3.39 10.16
N ARG A 98 -20.84 -2.86 11.10
CA ARG A 98 -21.95 -1.95 10.80
C ARG A 98 -21.41 -0.66 10.19
N VAL A 99 -22.11 -0.13 9.20
CA VAL A 99 -21.72 1.09 8.50
C VAL A 99 -22.93 1.99 8.26
N VAL A 100 -22.72 3.30 8.42
CA VAL A 100 -23.69 4.33 8.02
C VAL A 100 -23.06 5.16 6.91
N LEU A 101 -23.72 5.23 5.77
CA LEU A 101 -23.26 5.96 4.59
C LEU A 101 -24.17 7.16 4.33
N PHE A 102 -23.57 8.34 4.17
CA PHE A 102 -24.29 9.61 4.03
C PHE A 102 -24.34 10.04 2.56
N ASP A 103 -25.54 10.16 1.98
CA ASP A 103 -25.70 10.72 0.64
C ASP A 103 -25.56 12.23 0.69
N ILE A 104 -24.35 12.70 0.37
CA ILE A 104 -23.98 14.11 0.33
C ILE A 104 -24.84 14.93 -0.63
N ASN A 105 -25.47 14.30 -1.63
CA ASN A 105 -26.34 15.00 -2.60
C ASN A 105 -27.72 15.33 -2.01
N SER A 106 -28.05 14.79 -0.83
CA SER A 106 -29.26 15.15 -0.10
C SER A 106 -29.22 16.56 0.50
N ILE A 107 -28.02 17.16 0.63
CA ILE A 107 -27.85 18.55 1.03
C ILE A 107 -28.01 19.46 -0.19
N SER A 108 -28.97 20.38 -0.14
CA SER A 108 -29.16 21.37 -1.21
C SER A 108 -28.04 22.41 -1.24
N THR A 109 -27.84 23.05 -2.39
CA THR A 109 -26.86 24.14 -2.53
C THR A 109 -27.10 25.28 -1.53
N ASP A 110 -28.36 25.61 -1.25
CA ASP A 110 -28.71 26.65 -0.29
C ASP A 110 -28.35 26.25 1.14
N GLN A 111 -28.62 24.99 1.52
CA GLN A 111 -28.20 24.45 2.81
C GLN A 111 -26.67 24.46 2.94
N LEU A 112 -25.95 24.05 1.89
CA LEU A 112 -24.49 24.09 1.85
C LEU A 112 -23.95 25.52 2.03
N ASN A 113 -24.57 26.52 1.42
CA ASN A 113 -24.17 27.92 1.57
C ASN A 113 -24.37 28.42 3.01
N VAL A 114 -25.45 27.99 3.68
CA VAL A 114 -25.67 28.27 5.10
C VAL A 114 -24.58 27.62 5.96
N ILE A 115 -24.26 26.35 5.71
CA ILE A 115 -23.21 25.62 6.43
C ILE A 115 -21.85 26.32 6.27
N LYS A 116 -21.49 26.70 5.03
CA LYS A 116 -20.26 27.47 4.75
C LYS A 116 -20.22 28.80 5.50
N THR A 117 -21.34 29.51 5.53
CA THR A 117 -21.46 30.77 6.28
C THR A 117 -21.21 30.53 7.77
N GLN A 118 -21.76 29.45 8.33
CA GLN A 118 -21.56 29.10 9.73
C GLN A 118 -20.10 28.75 10.04
N LEU A 119 -19.43 27.99 9.17
CA LEU A 119 -18.01 27.64 9.31
C LEU A 119 -17.12 28.89 9.29
N TRP A 120 -17.43 29.86 8.43
CA TRP A 120 -16.75 31.15 8.43
C TRP A 120 -16.97 31.92 9.74
N VAL A 121 -18.22 32.07 10.18
CA VAL A 121 -18.55 32.80 11.41
C VAL A 121 -17.89 32.16 12.65
N ASN A 122 -17.93 30.83 12.75
CA ASN A 122 -17.44 30.12 13.93
C ASN A 122 -15.91 29.98 13.95
N HIS A 123 -15.30 29.70 12.81
CA HIS A 123 -13.90 29.23 12.73
C HIS A 123 -13.03 30.02 11.75
N GLN A 124 -13.58 31.05 11.09
CA GLN A 124 -12.89 31.83 10.05
C GLN A 124 -12.37 30.95 8.89
N LEU A 125 -13.11 29.87 8.59
CA LEU A 125 -12.78 28.97 7.49
C LEU A 125 -13.29 29.55 6.16
N SER A 126 -12.38 30.06 5.33
CA SER A 126 -12.74 30.56 3.99
C SER A 126 -13.10 29.40 3.08
N THR A 127 -14.25 29.50 2.40
CA THR A 127 -14.70 28.53 1.38
C THR A 127 -14.92 29.20 0.02
N LEU A 128 -14.26 30.34 -0.22
CA LEU A 128 -14.30 31.03 -1.50
C LEU A 128 -13.43 30.28 -2.51
N HIS A 129 -13.93 30.13 -3.75
CA HIS A 129 -13.21 29.49 -4.87
C HIS A 129 -12.73 28.05 -4.60
N VAL A 130 -13.38 27.34 -3.68
CA VAL A 130 -13.02 25.95 -3.38
C VAL A 130 -13.52 25.00 -4.46
N GLU A 131 -12.78 23.93 -4.67
CA GLU A 131 -13.15 22.83 -5.55
C GLU A 131 -14.40 22.10 -5.06
N ASP A 132 -15.11 21.42 -5.96
CA ASP A 132 -16.29 20.64 -5.64
C ASP A 132 -16.02 19.54 -4.61
N LEU A 133 -14.82 18.96 -4.61
CA LEU A 133 -14.43 17.98 -3.59
C LEU A 133 -14.53 18.58 -2.18
N VAL A 134 -14.06 19.81 -1.99
CA VAL A 134 -14.13 20.49 -0.68
C VAL A 134 -15.59 20.72 -0.29
N ASN A 135 -16.44 21.13 -1.25
CA ASN A 135 -17.88 21.26 -1.04
C ASN A 135 -18.51 19.94 -0.54
N GLN A 136 -18.15 18.83 -1.18
CA GLN A 136 -18.62 17.50 -0.79
C GLN A 136 -18.12 17.09 0.61
N THR A 137 -16.87 17.39 0.96
CA THR A 137 -16.34 17.12 2.32
C THR A 137 -17.00 17.96 3.42
N ILE A 138 -17.40 19.20 3.10
CA ILE A 138 -18.16 20.05 4.02
C ILE A 138 -19.56 19.49 4.24
N ALA A 139 -20.25 19.10 3.16
CA ALA A 139 -21.56 18.46 3.25
C ALA A 139 -21.49 17.16 4.07
N PHE A 140 -20.51 16.30 3.78
CA PHE A 140 -20.28 15.05 4.52
C PHE A 140 -20.06 15.29 6.02
N GLY A 141 -19.13 16.18 6.38
CA GLY A 141 -18.85 16.41 7.80
C GLY A 141 -19.99 17.10 8.54
N GLU A 142 -20.83 17.90 7.87
CA GLU A 142 -22.08 18.40 8.48
C GLU A 142 -23.06 17.25 8.77
N MET A 143 -23.27 16.33 7.83
CA MET A 143 -24.15 15.17 8.07
C MET A 143 -23.62 14.30 9.22
N VAL A 144 -22.31 14.09 9.29
CA VAL A 144 -21.66 13.38 10.40
C VAL A 144 -21.83 14.12 11.73
N ARG A 145 -21.64 15.44 11.74
CA ARG A 145 -21.84 16.28 12.94
C ARG A 145 -23.27 16.18 13.44
N GLN A 146 -24.26 16.30 12.54
CA GLN A 146 -25.67 16.17 12.86
C GLN A 146 -26.00 14.79 13.41
N PHE A 147 -25.51 13.72 12.75
CA PHE A 147 -25.67 12.34 13.21
C PHE A 147 -25.17 12.15 14.65
N ILE A 148 -23.91 12.55 14.91
CA ILE A 148 -23.28 12.40 16.23
C ILE A 148 -24.01 13.23 17.29
N THR A 149 -24.48 14.43 16.92
CA THR A 149 -25.22 15.31 17.83
C THR A 149 -26.56 14.70 18.25
N LEU A 150 -27.32 14.17 17.28
CA LEU A 150 -28.59 13.48 17.54
C LEU A 150 -28.38 12.23 18.41
N LEU A 151 -27.39 11.40 18.05
CA LEU A 151 -27.04 10.19 18.79
C LEU A 151 -26.66 10.53 20.25
N ALA A 152 -25.82 11.55 20.45
CA ALA A 152 -25.40 11.98 21.77
C ALA A 152 -26.57 12.58 22.58
N ALA A 153 -27.45 13.36 21.96
CA ALA A 153 -28.61 13.95 22.63
C ALA A 153 -29.53 12.87 23.19
N ASP A 154 -29.82 11.83 22.39
CA ASP A 154 -30.80 10.80 22.75
C ASP A 154 -30.21 9.73 23.68
N HIS A 155 -28.90 9.44 23.60
CA HIS A 155 -28.32 8.24 24.21
C HIS A 155 -27.13 8.46 25.16
N SER A 156 -26.55 9.65 25.27
CA SER A 156 -25.33 9.92 26.09
C SER A 156 -25.47 9.66 27.59
N LYS A 157 -26.71 9.52 28.09
CA LYS A 157 -26.96 9.13 29.49
C LYS A 157 -26.57 7.67 29.76
N ARG A 158 -26.67 6.79 28.76
CA ARG A 158 -26.46 5.33 28.89
C ARG A 158 -25.18 4.86 28.19
N VAL A 159 -24.77 5.55 27.13
CA VAL A 159 -23.64 5.16 26.28
C VAL A 159 -22.60 6.27 26.25
N ASP A 160 -21.31 5.90 26.33
CA ASP A 160 -20.19 6.80 26.07
C ASP A 160 -19.71 6.64 24.63
N PHE A 161 -19.78 7.73 23.86
CA PHE A 161 -19.38 7.75 22.46
C PHE A 161 -17.94 8.20 22.27
N VAL A 162 -17.21 7.50 21.40
CA VAL A 162 -15.92 7.91 20.85
C VAL A 162 -16.10 8.07 19.34
N ALA A 163 -15.76 9.24 18.80
CA ALA A 163 -15.73 9.49 17.36
C ALA A 163 -14.28 9.68 16.92
N HIS A 164 -13.79 8.76 16.11
CA HIS A 164 -12.44 8.76 15.57
C HIS A 164 -12.47 9.19 14.11
N PHE A 165 -11.95 10.38 13.82
CA PHE A 165 -11.90 10.96 12.49
C PHE A 165 -10.54 10.70 11.84
N HIS A 166 -10.57 10.24 10.59
CA HIS A 166 -9.39 10.05 9.76
C HIS A 166 -9.35 11.08 8.63
N GLU A 167 -8.25 11.83 8.56
CA GLU A 167 -7.99 12.89 7.59
C GLU A 167 -8.93 14.10 7.62
N TRP A 168 -8.46 15.18 7.00
CA TRP A 168 -9.21 16.44 6.88
C TRP A 168 -10.57 16.25 6.19
N MET A 169 -10.66 15.34 5.20
CA MET A 169 -11.88 15.09 4.40
C MET A 169 -13.07 14.63 5.24
N ALA A 170 -12.83 13.97 6.38
CA ALA A 170 -13.88 13.51 7.29
C ALA A 170 -14.12 14.46 8.47
N SER A 171 -13.28 15.48 8.65
CA SER A 171 -13.15 16.19 9.92
C SER A 171 -13.72 17.61 9.92
N THR A 172 -14.40 18.03 8.85
CA THR A 172 -14.96 19.39 8.72
C THR A 172 -15.96 19.74 9.82
N GLY A 173 -16.75 18.76 10.29
CA GLY A 173 -17.71 18.94 11.39
C GLY A 173 -17.13 18.80 12.81
N LEU A 174 -15.88 18.35 12.96
CA LEU A 174 -15.24 18.10 14.26
C LEU A 174 -15.13 19.38 15.11
N PRO A 175 -14.69 20.54 14.58
CA PRO A 175 -14.60 21.78 15.35
C PRO A 175 -15.93 22.21 15.98
N ASP A 176 -17.05 22.04 15.26
CA ASP A 176 -18.38 22.40 15.79
C ASP A 176 -18.86 21.41 16.86
N LEU A 177 -18.55 20.11 16.77
CA LEU A 177 -18.84 19.16 17.86
C LEU A 177 -18.20 19.61 19.19
N ARG A 178 -16.97 20.14 19.12
CA ARG A 178 -16.26 20.67 20.29
C ARG A 178 -16.85 21.98 20.78
N ARG A 179 -17.13 22.91 19.86
CA ARG A 179 -17.73 24.23 20.17
C ARG A 179 -19.11 24.10 20.82
N GLU A 180 -19.93 23.18 20.34
CA GLU A 180 -21.29 22.91 20.83
C GLU A 180 -21.31 22.03 22.09
N ASN A 181 -20.15 21.59 22.58
CA ASN A 181 -19.99 20.72 23.75
C ASN A 181 -20.83 19.43 23.64
N VAL A 182 -20.87 18.83 22.45
CA VAL A 182 -21.56 17.56 22.21
C VAL A 182 -20.91 16.47 23.06
N LYS A 183 -21.74 15.61 23.68
CA LYS A 183 -21.29 14.57 24.64
C LYS A 183 -20.61 13.38 23.95
N VAL A 184 -19.58 13.62 23.16
CA VAL A 184 -18.76 12.65 22.43
C VAL A 184 -17.26 12.92 22.69
N ALA A 185 -16.46 11.87 22.85
CA ALA A 185 -15.00 12.00 22.87
C ALA A 185 -14.48 11.96 21.43
N THR A 186 -13.60 12.88 21.04
CA THR A 186 -13.12 12.98 19.65
C THR A 186 -11.64 12.66 19.55
N VAL A 187 -11.30 11.80 18.59
CA VAL A 187 -9.91 11.50 18.18
C VAL A 187 -9.74 11.94 16.73
N PHE A 188 -8.64 12.60 16.41
CA PHE A 188 -8.28 12.93 15.03
C PHE A 188 -6.95 12.28 14.67
N THR A 189 -6.92 11.50 13.59
CA THR A 189 -5.69 10.98 12.99
C THR A 189 -5.46 11.64 11.64
N THR A 190 -4.34 12.35 11.49
CA THR A 190 -3.79 12.68 10.16
C THR A 190 -2.77 11.61 9.76
N HIS A 191 -2.93 11.02 8.58
CA HIS A 191 -1.98 10.07 8.01
C HIS A 191 -0.89 10.77 7.22
N ALA A 192 -1.09 12.02 6.81
CA ALA A 192 -0.10 12.87 6.18
C ALA A 192 -0.58 14.32 6.23
N THR A 193 0.33 15.29 6.38
CA THR A 193 -0.08 16.69 6.29
C THR A 193 -0.34 17.10 4.85
N MET A 194 -1.37 17.91 4.60
CA MET A 194 -1.66 18.42 3.26
C MET A 194 -0.46 19.22 2.72
N LEU A 195 0.08 20.14 3.53
CA LEU A 195 1.25 20.93 3.17
C LEU A 195 2.51 20.08 2.96
N GLY A 196 2.73 19.06 3.78
CA GLY A 196 3.87 18.15 3.62
C GLY A 196 3.90 17.48 2.25
N ARG A 197 2.73 17.04 1.74
CA ARG A 197 2.65 16.43 0.39
C ARG A 197 3.05 17.38 -0.73
N TYR A 198 2.62 18.64 -0.67
CA TYR A 198 2.93 19.64 -1.69
C TYR A 198 4.38 20.12 -1.58
N LEU A 199 4.83 20.43 -0.36
CA LEU A 199 6.18 20.95 -0.13
C LEU A 199 7.25 19.88 -0.38
N ALA A 200 7.05 18.63 0.03
CA ALA A 200 8.05 17.58 -0.17
C ALA A 200 8.37 17.33 -1.65
N GLN A 201 7.38 17.49 -2.53
CA GLN A 201 7.57 17.33 -3.97
C GLN A 201 8.21 18.56 -4.64
N ASN A 202 7.94 19.76 -4.15
CA ASN A 202 8.32 21.01 -4.81
C ASN A 202 9.54 21.70 -4.18
N GLU A 203 9.88 21.39 -2.93
CA GLU A 203 10.97 22.03 -2.18
C GLU A 203 12.14 21.06 -1.92
N PRO A 204 13.28 21.24 -2.60
CA PRO A 204 14.50 20.51 -2.29
C PRO A 204 14.91 20.75 -0.83
N GLY A 205 15.28 19.67 -0.13
CA GLY A 205 15.67 19.74 1.28
C GLY A 205 14.51 20.04 2.23
N PHE A 206 13.26 19.75 1.84
CA PHE A 206 12.03 19.90 2.63
C PHE A 206 12.21 19.76 4.16
N TYR A 207 12.71 18.61 4.65
CA TYR A 207 12.86 18.38 6.10
C TYR A 207 13.89 19.31 6.77
N GLY A 208 14.93 19.74 6.05
CA GLY A 208 15.91 20.70 6.57
C GLY A 208 15.36 22.12 6.66
N LYS A 209 14.34 22.44 5.85
CA LYS A 209 13.65 23.73 5.85
C LYS A 209 12.38 23.75 6.73
N LEU A 210 11.97 22.60 7.26
CA LEU A 210 10.67 22.42 7.93
C LEU A 210 10.36 23.50 9.00
N PRO A 211 11.29 23.87 9.91
CA PRO A 211 11.02 24.88 10.93
C PRO A 211 10.79 26.31 10.41
N PHE A 212 11.13 26.60 9.15
CA PHE A 212 11.09 27.94 8.57
C PHE A 212 9.84 28.20 7.72
N PHE A 213 9.01 27.18 7.49
CA PHE A 213 7.78 27.35 6.72
C PHE A 213 6.69 28.05 7.54
N ASP A 214 6.00 28.99 6.90
CA ASP A 214 4.75 29.55 7.40
C ASP A 214 3.58 28.79 6.76
N TRP A 215 2.86 28.01 7.56
CA TRP A 215 1.77 27.16 7.06
C TRP A 215 0.71 27.95 6.28
N LYS A 216 0.38 29.18 6.69
CA LYS A 216 -0.70 29.97 6.07
C LYS A 216 -0.24 30.52 4.73
N ARG A 217 1.00 31.03 4.68
CA ARG A 217 1.60 31.53 3.44
C ARG A 217 1.73 30.40 2.41
N GLU A 218 2.23 29.24 2.82
CA GLU A 218 2.38 28.10 1.92
C GLU A 218 1.02 27.56 1.45
N ALA A 219 0.02 27.48 2.34
CA ALA A 219 -1.30 27.03 1.96
C ALA A 219 -1.98 27.95 0.93
N GLN A 220 -1.77 29.27 1.06
CA GLN A 220 -2.21 30.25 0.06
C GLN A 220 -1.43 30.11 -1.26
N HIS A 221 -0.11 29.90 -1.20
CA HIS A 221 0.73 29.74 -2.37
C HIS A 221 0.29 28.56 -3.24
N TYR A 222 -0.04 27.42 -2.62
CA TYR A 222 -0.52 26.23 -3.31
C TYR A 222 -2.05 26.19 -3.53
N GLY A 223 -2.79 27.21 -3.11
CA GLY A 223 -4.25 27.28 -3.29
C GLY A 223 -5.04 26.25 -2.46
N ILE A 224 -4.46 25.75 -1.37
CA ILE A 224 -5.06 24.72 -0.49
C ILE A 224 -5.41 25.26 0.91
N ASP A 225 -5.63 26.57 1.00
CA ASP A 225 -5.89 27.28 2.26
C ASP A 225 -7.04 26.65 3.07
N THR A 226 -8.14 26.32 2.41
CA THR A 226 -9.32 25.72 3.06
C THR A 226 -9.00 24.34 3.61
N GLN A 227 -8.38 23.46 2.82
CA GLN A 227 -8.03 22.10 3.22
C GLN A 227 -7.05 22.09 4.39
N ALA A 228 -5.98 22.90 4.31
CA ALA A 228 -5.00 23.03 5.38
C ALA A 228 -5.62 23.63 6.65
N THR A 229 -6.54 24.59 6.52
CA THR A 229 -7.25 25.16 7.67
C THR A 229 -8.18 24.14 8.32
N ILE A 230 -8.93 23.33 7.53
CA ILE A 230 -9.75 22.23 8.06
C ILE A 230 -8.88 21.25 8.86
N GLU A 231 -7.77 20.81 8.27
CA GLU A 231 -6.83 19.88 8.90
C GLU A 231 -6.31 20.41 10.23
N ARG A 232 -5.87 21.68 10.23
CA ARG A 232 -5.36 22.37 11.41
C ARG A 232 -6.44 22.53 12.49
N LEU A 233 -7.66 22.92 12.13
CA LEU A 233 -8.78 23.06 13.06
C LEU A 233 -9.15 21.70 13.69
N ALA A 234 -9.19 20.63 12.89
CA ALA A 234 -9.46 19.28 13.38
C ALA A 234 -8.39 18.81 14.40
N ALA A 235 -7.11 19.06 14.10
CA ALA A 235 -6.01 18.77 15.02
C ALA A 235 -6.14 19.57 16.33
N MET A 236 -6.38 20.88 16.24
CA MET A 236 -6.48 21.74 17.42
C MET A 236 -7.71 21.44 18.30
N GLN A 237 -8.85 21.09 17.70
CA GLN A 237 -10.13 20.95 18.41
C GLN A 237 -10.48 19.52 18.83
N SER A 238 -9.71 18.51 18.42
CA SER A 238 -9.87 17.13 18.89
C SER A 238 -9.46 16.97 20.35
N HIS A 239 -10.08 16.05 21.10
CA HIS A 239 -9.64 15.75 22.46
C HIS A 239 -8.27 15.06 22.45
N VAL A 240 -8.06 14.17 21.49
CA VAL A 240 -6.79 13.49 21.24
C VAL A 240 -6.45 13.63 19.77
N PHE A 241 -5.26 14.16 19.50
CA PHE A 241 -4.70 14.29 18.18
C PHE A 241 -3.61 13.23 17.98
N THR A 242 -3.59 12.56 16.85
CA THR A 242 -2.65 11.47 16.55
C THR A 242 -2.17 11.53 15.11
N THR A 243 -1.05 10.88 14.84
CA THR A 243 -0.55 10.62 13.48
C THR A 243 0.05 9.22 13.41
N VAL A 244 0.55 8.81 12.25
CA VAL A 244 0.98 7.42 12.00
C VAL A 244 2.48 7.17 12.18
N SER A 245 3.29 8.22 12.27
CA SER A 245 4.74 8.11 12.50
C SER A 245 5.33 9.37 13.13
N ASP A 246 6.50 9.25 13.76
CA ASP A 246 7.22 10.41 14.32
C ASP A 246 7.77 11.34 13.24
N VAL A 247 7.99 10.83 12.02
CA VAL A 247 8.32 11.66 10.86
C VAL A 247 7.18 12.64 10.58
N THR A 248 5.95 12.14 10.47
CA THR A 248 4.76 12.97 10.26
C THR A 248 4.47 13.83 11.49
N ALA A 249 4.81 13.39 12.70
CA ALA A 249 4.60 14.18 13.92
C ALA A 249 5.36 15.50 13.90
N ARG A 250 6.60 15.51 13.37
CA ARG A 250 7.39 16.74 13.17
C ARG A 250 6.72 17.71 12.20
N GLU A 251 6.07 17.20 11.16
CA GLU A 251 5.29 18.04 10.24
C GLU A 251 4.05 18.63 10.91
N CYS A 252 3.37 17.82 11.73
CA CYS A 252 2.16 18.24 12.43
C CYS A 252 2.44 19.40 13.40
N GLU A 253 3.60 19.39 14.08
CA GLU A 253 4.02 20.50 14.95
C GLU A 253 4.01 21.83 14.21
N VAL A 254 4.64 21.86 13.03
CA VAL A 254 4.79 23.08 12.22
C VAL A 254 3.47 23.47 11.54
N PHE A 255 2.87 22.54 10.79
CA PHE A 255 1.74 22.86 9.92
C PHE A 255 0.39 22.89 10.66
N LEU A 256 0.22 22.01 11.65
CA LEU A 256 -1.04 21.89 12.40
C LEU A 256 -0.99 22.60 13.76
N GLY A 257 0.20 23.04 14.19
CA GLY A 257 0.35 23.85 15.40
C GLY A 257 0.04 23.12 16.69
N ARG A 258 0.04 21.78 16.65
CA ARG A 258 -0.18 20.91 17.80
C ARG A 258 0.66 19.66 17.63
N ASN A 259 1.39 19.30 18.67
CA ASN A 259 2.10 18.03 18.72
C ASN A 259 1.09 16.88 18.88
N PRO A 260 1.19 15.81 18.06
CA PRO A 260 0.37 14.62 18.26
C PRO A 260 0.54 14.08 19.69
N ASP A 261 -0.56 13.69 20.31
CA ASP A 261 -0.59 13.10 21.64
C ASP A 261 -0.04 11.67 21.63
N LEU A 262 -0.31 10.93 20.56
CA LEU A 262 0.10 9.54 20.37
C LEU A 262 0.40 9.26 18.88
N ILE A 263 1.27 8.29 18.65
CA ILE A 263 1.51 7.72 17.32
C ILE A 263 0.70 6.43 17.18
N LEU A 264 -0.04 6.31 16.08
CA LEU A 264 -0.88 5.16 15.72
C LEU A 264 -0.29 4.48 14.48
N PRO A 265 0.71 3.59 14.64
CA PRO A 265 1.32 2.88 13.52
C PRO A 265 0.30 2.02 12.78
N ASN A 266 0.45 1.89 11.46
CA ASN A 266 -0.47 1.09 10.67
C ASN A 266 -0.01 -0.37 10.58
N GLY A 267 -0.93 -1.29 10.86
CA GLY A 267 -0.71 -2.74 10.71
C GLY A 267 -1.31 -3.33 9.45
N LEU A 268 -1.18 -4.66 9.34
CA LEU A 268 -1.90 -5.49 8.39
C LEU A 268 -2.42 -6.74 9.11
N ASN A 269 -3.50 -7.33 8.61
CA ASN A 269 -3.91 -8.65 9.10
C ASN A 269 -2.99 -9.72 8.54
N ILE A 270 -2.40 -10.51 9.42
CA ILE A 270 -1.48 -11.57 9.04
C ILE A 270 -2.21 -12.91 9.15
N THR A 271 -2.54 -13.48 7.99
CA THR A 271 -3.02 -14.85 7.93
C THR A 271 -1.85 -15.79 8.24
N ARG A 272 -1.88 -16.44 9.42
CA ARG A 272 -0.87 -17.43 9.79
C ARG A 272 -0.96 -18.63 8.85
N PHE A 273 0.17 -19.05 8.29
CA PHE A 273 0.28 -20.37 7.68
C PHE A 273 0.35 -21.40 8.81
N ALA A 274 -0.37 -22.51 8.67
CA ALA A 274 -0.32 -23.59 9.66
C ALA A 274 1.08 -24.23 9.73
N ALA A 275 1.88 -24.10 8.67
CA ALA A 275 3.25 -24.58 8.62
C ALA A 275 4.23 -23.56 8.03
N VAL A 276 5.35 -23.34 8.72
CA VAL A 276 6.42 -22.38 8.34
C VAL A 276 7.04 -22.70 6.97
N HIS A 277 7.02 -23.95 6.50
CA HIS A 277 7.57 -24.28 5.17
C HIS A 277 6.66 -23.87 4.00
N GLU A 278 5.38 -23.58 4.27
CA GLU A 278 4.40 -23.25 3.24
C GLU A 278 4.77 -21.95 2.50
N PHE A 279 5.24 -20.93 3.23
CA PHE A 279 5.61 -19.66 2.59
C PHE A 279 6.86 -19.80 1.69
N GLN A 280 7.80 -20.69 2.02
CA GLN A 280 8.96 -20.96 1.17
C GLN A 280 8.56 -21.69 -0.11
N ASN A 281 7.62 -22.63 -0.01
CA ASN A 281 7.05 -23.31 -1.19
C ASN A 281 6.32 -22.31 -2.09
N LEU A 282 5.57 -21.37 -1.50
CA LEU A 282 4.92 -20.28 -2.25
C LEU A 282 5.95 -19.38 -2.94
N HIS A 283 7.06 -19.04 -2.28
CA HIS A 283 8.14 -18.29 -2.91
C HIS A 283 8.67 -19.02 -4.16
N VAL A 284 8.98 -20.32 -4.06
CA VAL A 284 9.46 -21.10 -5.22
C VAL A 284 8.42 -21.12 -6.34
N ARG A 285 7.15 -21.36 -6.01
CA ARG A 285 6.05 -21.39 -6.99
C ARG A 285 5.89 -20.07 -7.72
N TYR A 286 5.87 -18.95 -7.01
CA TYR A 286 5.71 -17.63 -7.63
C TYR A 286 6.99 -17.13 -8.31
N LYS A 287 8.17 -17.49 -7.79
CA LYS A 287 9.45 -17.27 -8.49
C LYS A 287 9.46 -17.94 -9.86
N GLN A 288 8.89 -19.14 -9.98
CA GLN A 288 8.77 -19.83 -11.27
C GLN A 288 7.92 -19.04 -12.28
N LYS A 289 6.83 -18.42 -11.84
CA LYS A 289 6.02 -17.54 -12.71
C LYS A 289 6.77 -16.29 -13.14
N ILE A 290 7.60 -15.72 -12.27
CA ILE A 290 8.50 -14.62 -12.64
C ILE A 290 9.59 -15.10 -13.62
N HIS A 291 10.13 -16.32 -13.44
CA HIS A 291 11.06 -16.94 -14.39
C HIS A 291 10.43 -17.05 -15.79
N GLU A 292 9.19 -17.54 -15.89
CA GLU A 292 8.45 -17.62 -17.15
C GLU A 292 8.33 -16.25 -17.84
N PHE A 293 8.00 -15.19 -17.10
CA PHE A 293 7.98 -13.83 -17.64
C PHE A 293 9.38 -13.40 -18.13
N VAL A 294 10.41 -13.59 -17.31
CA VAL A 294 11.79 -13.15 -17.63
C VAL A 294 12.34 -13.88 -18.84
N MET A 295 12.05 -15.16 -19.01
CA MET A 295 12.40 -15.90 -20.23
C MET A 295 11.76 -15.24 -21.46
N GLY A 296 10.45 -14.98 -21.42
CA GLY A 296 9.73 -14.36 -22.54
C GLY A 296 10.26 -12.97 -22.86
N HIS A 297 10.66 -12.22 -21.84
CA HIS A 297 11.12 -10.84 -22.01
C HIS A 297 12.57 -10.72 -22.51
N PHE A 298 13.49 -11.55 -21.98
CA PHE A 298 14.93 -11.41 -22.23
C PHE A 298 15.51 -12.44 -23.20
N PHE A 299 15.08 -13.70 -23.14
CA PHE A 299 15.82 -14.82 -23.76
C PHE A 299 15.67 -14.89 -25.27
N GLN A 300 14.75 -14.11 -25.85
CA GLN A 300 14.73 -13.84 -27.28
C GLN A 300 16.03 -13.17 -27.76
N SER A 301 16.64 -12.31 -26.94
CA SER A 301 17.85 -11.55 -27.27
C SER A 301 19.11 -12.27 -26.80
N TYR A 302 19.19 -12.56 -25.50
CA TYR A 302 20.30 -13.29 -24.86
C TYR A 302 19.80 -13.93 -23.56
N SER A 303 20.45 -15.00 -23.13
CA SER A 303 20.04 -15.76 -21.94
C SER A 303 21.03 -15.62 -20.79
N PHE A 304 20.56 -15.87 -19.58
CA PHE A 304 21.37 -15.94 -18.36
C PHE A 304 20.82 -17.03 -17.44
N ASP A 305 21.60 -17.44 -16.45
CA ASP A 305 21.22 -18.51 -15.53
C ASP A 305 20.15 -18.01 -14.52
N LEU A 306 18.95 -18.61 -14.58
CA LEU A 306 17.83 -18.26 -13.71
C LEU A 306 18.04 -18.69 -12.25
N GLU A 307 18.83 -19.73 -12.00
CA GLU A 307 19.20 -20.14 -10.64
C GLU A 307 20.16 -19.13 -9.99
N LYS A 308 20.91 -18.40 -10.82
CA LYS A 308 21.77 -17.28 -10.43
C LYS A 308 21.14 -15.93 -10.80
N THR A 309 19.82 -15.84 -10.70
CA THR A 309 19.09 -14.59 -10.89
C THR A 309 18.33 -14.19 -9.64
N LEU A 310 18.50 -12.93 -9.22
CA LEU A 310 17.76 -12.32 -8.12
C LEU A 310 16.75 -11.30 -8.65
N TYR A 311 15.57 -11.30 -8.03
CA TYR A 311 14.47 -10.42 -8.36
C TYR A 311 14.30 -9.35 -7.31
N PHE A 312 14.65 -8.12 -7.67
CA PHE A 312 14.39 -6.95 -6.84
C PHE A 312 13.17 -6.23 -7.41
N PHE A 313 12.45 -5.50 -6.56
CA PHE A 313 11.37 -4.68 -7.04
C PHE A 313 11.19 -3.43 -6.19
N THR A 314 10.61 -2.41 -6.82
CA THR A 314 10.03 -1.25 -6.16
C THR A 314 8.64 -1.03 -6.71
N SER A 315 7.76 -0.46 -5.90
CA SER A 315 6.37 -0.25 -6.28
C SER A 315 5.72 0.87 -5.47
N GLY A 316 4.76 1.52 -6.11
CA GLY A 316 4.02 2.62 -5.51
C GLY A 316 3.41 3.55 -6.54
N ARG A 317 3.00 4.73 -6.07
CA ARG A 317 2.58 5.83 -6.94
C ARG A 317 3.80 6.39 -7.69
N PHE A 318 3.55 7.02 -8.83
CA PHE A 318 4.62 7.65 -9.58
C PHE A 318 4.99 9.01 -8.95
N GLU A 319 5.92 8.97 -8.01
CA GLU A 319 6.54 10.16 -7.42
C GLU A 319 8.05 9.96 -7.44
N PHE A 320 8.71 10.40 -8.52
CA PHE A 320 10.09 10.04 -8.86
C PHE A 320 11.08 10.21 -7.70
N SER A 321 11.04 11.35 -7.02
CA SER A 321 11.93 11.65 -5.88
C SER A 321 11.36 11.19 -4.54
N ASN A 322 10.06 11.38 -4.28
CA ASN A 322 9.45 11.06 -2.98
C ASN A 322 9.48 9.56 -2.68
N LYS A 323 9.19 8.71 -3.67
CA LYS A 323 9.28 7.24 -3.55
C LYS A 323 10.72 6.72 -3.71
N GLY A 324 11.66 7.60 -4.03
CA GLY A 324 13.08 7.27 -4.16
C GLY A 324 13.41 6.45 -5.41
N TYR A 325 12.65 6.59 -6.50
CA TYR A 325 12.97 5.91 -7.77
C TYR A 325 14.28 6.45 -8.36
N ASP A 326 14.52 7.75 -8.22
CA ASP A 326 15.78 8.42 -8.54
C ASP A 326 16.98 7.75 -7.84
N LEU A 327 16.92 7.61 -6.51
CA LEU A 327 17.96 7.03 -5.69
C LEU A 327 18.15 5.54 -6.00
N THR A 328 17.04 4.84 -6.25
CA THR A 328 17.05 3.41 -6.61
C THR A 328 17.80 3.19 -7.92
N LEU A 329 17.50 3.97 -8.97
CA LEU A 329 18.16 3.82 -10.26
C LEU A 329 19.65 4.18 -10.20
N GLU A 330 20.02 5.23 -9.48
CA GLU A 330 21.42 5.60 -9.26
C GLU A 330 22.17 4.47 -8.54
N ALA A 331 21.60 3.91 -7.48
CA ALA A 331 22.21 2.80 -6.74
C ALA A 331 22.34 1.53 -7.59
N LEU A 332 21.38 1.27 -8.50
CA LEU A 332 21.44 0.15 -9.44
C LEU A 332 22.53 0.33 -10.50
N ALA A 333 22.77 1.55 -10.98
CA ALA A 333 23.89 1.85 -11.87
C ALA A 333 25.23 1.56 -11.18
N ARG A 334 25.40 2.00 -9.93
CA ARG A 334 26.59 1.71 -9.12
C ARG A 334 26.73 0.21 -8.80
N LEU A 335 25.62 -0.47 -8.53
CA LEU A 335 25.60 -1.93 -8.33
C LEU A 335 26.06 -2.67 -9.59
N ASN A 336 25.55 -2.29 -10.76
CA ASN A 336 25.94 -2.89 -12.03
C ASN A 336 27.46 -2.77 -12.25
N PHE A 337 28.02 -1.59 -12.01
CA PHE A 337 29.47 -1.37 -12.07
C PHE A 337 30.23 -2.30 -11.09
N LYS A 338 29.85 -2.30 -9.80
CA LYS A 338 30.49 -3.13 -8.76
C LYS A 338 30.43 -4.62 -9.09
N MET A 339 29.29 -5.12 -9.58
CA MET A 339 29.13 -6.53 -9.97
C MET A 339 30.00 -6.91 -11.17
N ARG A 340 30.13 -6.01 -12.15
CA ARG A 340 30.98 -6.21 -13.33
C ARG A 340 32.46 -6.21 -12.96
N GLU A 341 32.89 -5.24 -12.16
CA GLU A 341 34.28 -5.13 -11.67
C GLU A 341 34.66 -6.35 -10.83
N ALA A 342 33.76 -6.83 -9.98
CA ALA A 342 33.96 -8.05 -9.19
C ALA A 342 33.85 -9.36 -9.99
N GLY A 343 33.56 -9.31 -11.30
CA GLY A 343 33.44 -10.49 -12.16
C GLY A 343 32.33 -11.45 -11.75
N MET A 344 31.23 -10.96 -11.17
CA MET A 344 30.14 -11.80 -10.68
C MET A 344 29.38 -12.49 -11.83
N ASP A 345 28.93 -13.71 -11.58
CA ASP A 345 28.06 -14.49 -12.47
C ASP A 345 26.56 -14.31 -12.18
N MET A 346 26.24 -13.77 -11.00
CA MET A 346 24.88 -13.44 -10.58
C MET A 346 24.27 -12.34 -11.46
N THR A 347 22.98 -12.46 -11.77
CA THR A 347 22.18 -11.44 -12.48
C THR A 347 21.11 -10.89 -11.54
N VAL A 348 20.88 -9.58 -11.56
CA VAL A 348 19.77 -8.94 -10.86
C VAL A 348 18.79 -8.43 -11.90
N VAL A 349 17.51 -8.76 -11.76
CA VAL A 349 16.43 -8.14 -12.52
C VAL A 349 15.61 -7.28 -11.56
N MET A 350 15.60 -5.98 -11.81
CA MET A 350 14.85 -4.99 -11.05
C MET A 350 13.53 -4.69 -11.74
N PHE A 351 12.43 -4.91 -11.04
CA PHE A 351 11.10 -4.50 -11.45
C PHE A 351 10.73 -3.13 -10.87
N MET A 352 10.43 -2.17 -11.73
CA MET A 352 9.87 -0.87 -11.35
C MET A 352 8.36 -0.92 -11.64
N VAL A 353 7.51 -0.95 -10.61
CA VAL A 353 6.06 -1.14 -10.77
C VAL A 353 5.31 0.09 -10.30
N THR A 354 4.93 0.96 -11.23
CA THR A 354 4.26 2.23 -10.88
C THR A 354 3.35 2.68 -12.00
N LYS A 355 2.10 3.03 -11.69
CA LYS A 355 1.12 3.39 -12.72
C LYS A 355 1.53 4.68 -13.45
N GLN A 356 1.53 4.63 -14.79
CA GLN A 356 1.69 5.78 -15.67
C GLN A 356 0.72 5.68 -16.86
N PRO A 357 0.38 6.80 -17.53
CA PRO A 357 -0.43 6.75 -18.74
C PRO A 357 0.30 6.03 -19.89
N TYR A 358 -0.34 5.01 -20.45
CA TYR A 358 0.14 4.26 -21.62
C TYR A 358 -1.00 4.01 -22.62
N THR A 359 -0.67 3.70 -23.87
CA THR A 359 -1.65 3.42 -24.95
C THR A 359 -1.97 1.94 -25.06
N SER A 360 -0.95 1.07 -25.02
CA SER A 360 -1.09 -0.38 -25.03
C SER A 360 0.11 -1.05 -24.37
N ILE A 361 -0.02 -2.34 -24.07
CA ILE A 361 1.16 -3.20 -23.85
C ILE A 361 1.98 -3.19 -25.15
N ASN A 362 3.31 -3.20 -25.04
CA ASN A 362 4.17 -3.26 -26.20
C ASN A 362 3.87 -4.56 -26.98
N PRO A 363 3.45 -4.48 -28.27
CA PRO A 363 3.13 -5.65 -29.08
C PRO A 363 4.28 -6.67 -29.16
N ASP A 364 5.53 -6.21 -29.16
CA ASP A 364 6.70 -7.08 -29.23
C ASP A 364 6.84 -7.93 -27.96
N VAL A 365 6.53 -7.35 -26.79
CA VAL A 365 6.55 -8.06 -25.50
C VAL A 365 5.43 -9.12 -25.47
N MET A 366 4.23 -8.77 -25.93
CA MET A 366 3.11 -9.71 -26.03
C MET A 366 3.38 -10.84 -27.02
N HIS A 367 3.92 -10.51 -28.19
CA HIS A 367 4.23 -11.48 -29.22
C HIS A 367 5.32 -12.46 -28.75
N SER A 368 6.37 -11.95 -28.11
CA SER A 368 7.43 -12.79 -27.56
C SER A 368 6.94 -13.72 -26.47
N ARG A 369 6.02 -13.26 -25.61
CA ARG A 369 5.37 -14.10 -24.60
C ARG A 369 4.56 -15.23 -25.25
N ALA A 370 3.74 -14.92 -26.24
CA ALA A 370 2.92 -15.92 -26.93
C ALA A 370 3.77 -16.99 -27.64
N LEU A 371 4.89 -16.60 -28.25
CA LEU A 371 5.82 -17.57 -28.86
C LEU A 371 6.49 -18.46 -27.81
N LEU A 372 6.80 -17.94 -26.62
CA LEU A 372 7.33 -18.76 -25.53
C LEU A 372 6.29 -19.79 -25.05
N ASP A 373 5.02 -19.39 -24.93
CA ASP A 373 3.94 -20.30 -24.58
C ASP A 373 3.80 -21.42 -25.64
N GLU A 374 3.93 -21.12 -26.94
CA GLU A 374 3.94 -22.14 -28.00
C GLU A 374 5.16 -23.09 -27.91
N ILE A 375 6.34 -22.56 -27.55
CA ILE A 375 7.53 -23.40 -27.30
C ILE A 375 7.24 -24.35 -26.14
N GLN A 376 6.62 -23.87 -25.06
CA GLN A 376 6.26 -24.68 -23.91
C GLN A 376 5.26 -25.78 -24.28
N GLU A 377 4.17 -25.46 -24.97
CA GLU A 377 3.17 -26.44 -25.44
C GLU A 377 3.79 -27.53 -26.33
N THR A 378 4.75 -27.12 -27.18
CA THR A 378 5.50 -28.04 -28.03
C THR A 378 6.36 -28.98 -27.19
N CYS A 379 7.04 -28.47 -26.17
CA CYS A 379 7.84 -29.28 -25.23
C CYS A 379 6.96 -30.27 -24.44
N GLU A 380 5.80 -29.85 -23.93
CA GLU A 380 4.87 -30.72 -23.20
C GLU A 380 4.32 -31.85 -24.10
N SER A 381 4.05 -31.54 -25.37
CA SER A 381 3.64 -32.54 -26.36
C SER A 381 4.73 -33.57 -26.65
N ILE A 382 5.99 -33.11 -26.74
CA ILE A 382 7.16 -33.99 -26.88
C ILE A 382 7.33 -34.86 -25.64
N GLU A 383 7.24 -34.27 -24.44
CA GLU A 383 7.36 -34.99 -23.17
C GLU A 383 6.35 -36.13 -23.08
N LYS A 384 5.08 -35.87 -23.39
CA LYS A 384 4.03 -36.89 -23.39
C LYS A 384 4.33 -38.02 -24.37
N GLN A 385 4.74 -37.69 -25.59
CA GLN A 385 5.08 -38.68 -26.63
C GLN A 385 6.28 -39.55 -26.20
N VAL A 386 7.35 -38.92 -25.70
CA VAL A 386 8.54 -39.63 -25.23
C VAL A 386 8.20 -40.52 -24.04
N GLY A 387 7.37 -40.04 -23.11
CA GLY A 387 6.91 -40.82 -21.96
C GLY A 387 6.12 -42.07 -22.35
N GLU A 388 5.16 -41.94 -23.27
CA GLU A 388 4.37 -43.07 -23.79
C GLU A 388 5.26 -44.11 -24.48
N ARG A 389 6.18 -43.68 -25.35
CA ARG A 389 7.09 -44.59 -26.09
C ARG A 389 8.12 -45.23 -25.19
N LEU A 390 8.65 -44.49 -24.22
CA LEU A 390 9.57 -45.02 -23.22
C LEU A 390 8.90 -46.10 -22.37
N PHE A 391 7.66 -45.89 -21.93
CA PHE A 391 6.89 -46.89 -21.19
C PHE A 391 6.69 -48.17 -22.00
N GLN A 392 6.26 -48.05 -23.27
CA GLN A 392 6.09 -49.21 -24.16
C GLN A 392 7.40 -49.95 -24.40
N ALA A 393 8.49 -49.23 -24.67
CA ALA A 393 9.81 -49.80 -24.89
C ALA A 393 10.33 -50.53 -23.65
N ALA A 394 10.18 -49.94 -22.46
CA ALA A 394 10.58 -50.55 -21.19
C ALA A 394 9.75 -51.80 -20.85
N ALA A 395 8.44 -51.79 -21.13
CA ALA A 395 7.57 -52.93 -20.89
C ALA A 395 7.76 -54.09 -21.87
N SER A 396 8.24 -53.80 -23.09
CA SER A 396 8.40 -54.79 -24.16
C SER A 396 9.81 -55.37 -24.27
N ASP A 397 10.77 -54.86 -23.50
CA ASP A 397 12.17 -55.32 -23.55
C ASP A 397 12.38 -56.58 -22.70
N PRO A 398 12.65 -57.75 -23.31
CA PRO A 398 12.85 -58.99 -22.58
C PRO A 398 14.21 -59.09 -21.86
N GLN A 399 15.16 -58.18 -22.11
CA GLN A 399 16.50 -58.18 -21.48
C GLN A 399 16.72 -57.01 -20.48
N GLY A 400 15.84 -56.01 -20.51
CA GLY A 400 15.48 -55.15 -19.37
C GLY A 400 16.59 -54.31 -18.71
N THR A 401 17.64 -53.91 -19.42
CA THR A 401 18.80 -53.25 -18.75
C THR A 401 19.31 -51.95 -19.36
N THR A 402 18.81 -51.48 -20.51
CA THR A 402 19.34 -50.24 -21.13
C THR A 402 18.26 -49.20 -21.42
N LEU A 403 18.48 -47.96 -20.96
CA LEU A 403 17.64 -46.82 -21.34
C LEU A 403 17.77 -46.56 -22.86
N PRO A 404 16.67 -46.62 -23.64
CA PRO A 404 16.71 -46.35 -25.06
C PRO A 404 17.04 -44.89 -25.36
N ASP A 405 17.55 -44.63 -26.58
CA ASP A 405 17.81 -43.26 -27.06
C ASP A 405 16.50 -42.49 -27.24
N LEU A 406 16.21 -41.62 -26.27
CA LEU A 406 14.98 -40.83 -26.20
C LEU A 406 14.78 -39.92 -27.41
N ASN A 407 15.85 -39.51 -28.09
CA ASN A 407 15.71 -38.68 -29.29
C ASN A 407 14.90 -39.41 -30.35
N LYS A 408 15.08 -40.73 -30.51
CA LYS A 408 14.34 -41.55 -31.48
C LYS A 408 12.84 -41.60 -31.21
N PHE A 409 12.41 -41.26 -29.99
CA PHE A 409 11.00 -41.21 -29.64
C PHE A 409 10.34 -39.89 -30.00
N VAL A 410 11.09 -38.85 -30.39
CA VAL A 410 10.53 -37.57 -30.84
C VAL A 410 10.33 -37.59 -32.35
N ASP A 411 9.08 -37.45 -32.78
CA ASP A 411 8.71 -37.40 -34.21
C ASP A 411 9.32 -36.18 -34.93
N GLU A 412 9.58 -36.35 -36.23
CA GLU A 412 10.15 -35.30 -37.08
C GLU A 412 9.29 -34.03 -37.10
N TYR A 413 7.95 -34.17 -37.06
CA TYR A 413 7.01 -33.06 -36.94
C TYR A 413 7.33 -32.17 -35.73
N TRP A 414 7.50 -32.76 -34.55
CA TRP A 414 7.75 -32.00 -33.32
C TRP A 414 9.13 -31.36 -33.30
N ARG A 415 10.16 -32.07 -33.82
CA ARG A 415 11.50 -31.50 -33.98
C ARG A 415 11.50 -30.28 -34.89
N LEU A 416 10.80 -30.36 -36.02
CA LEU A 416 10.70 -29.26 -36.99
C LEU A 416 9.90 -28.09 -36.41
N ARG A 417 8.77 -28.37 -35.73
CA ARG A 417 7.97 -27.33 -35.07
C ARG A 417 8.78 -26.58 -34.02
N LEU A 418 9.39 -27.30 -33.07
CA LEU A 418 10.23 -26.70 -32.03
C LEU A 418 11.34 -25.84 -32.63
N ARG A 419 12.07 -26.36 -33.63
CA ARG A 419 13.16 -25.63 -34.28
C ARG A 419 12.67 -24.34 -34.95
N ARG A 420 11.53 -24.40 -35.65
CA ARG A 420 10.95 -23.22 -36.34
C ARG A 420 10.49 -22.17 -35.35
N THR A 421 9.76 -22.56 -34.30
CA THR A 421 9.24 -21.62 -33.29
C THR A 421 10.39 -20.97 -32.52
N VAL A 422 11.43 -21.73 -32.14
CA VAL A 422 12.63 -21.16 -31.49
C VAL A 422 13.37 -20.20 -32.43
N GLN A 423 13.49 -20.54 -33.71
CA GLN A 423 14.14 -19.67 -34.69
C GLN A 423 13.38 -18.35 -34.89
N SER A 424 12.05 -18.37 -34.94
CA SER A 424 11.23 -17.16 -35.06
C SER A 424 11.22 -16.32 -33.79
N TRP A 425 11.42 -16.96 -32.63
CA TRP A 425 11.42 -16.26 -31.34
C TRP A 425 12.72 -15.48 -31.07
N LYS A 426 13.85 -15.86 -31.67
CA LYS A 426 15.13 -15.17 -31.47
C LYS A 426 15.18 -13.83 -32.20
N THR A 427 15.77 -12.82 -31.55
CA THR A 427 15.94 -11.46 -32.07
C THR A 427 17.33 -10.90 -31.81
N LYS A 428 17.74 -9.88 -32.58
CA LYS A 428 18.98 -9.11 -32.37
C LYS A 428 18.75 -7.82 -31.59
N HIS A 429 17.50 -7.44 -31.36
CA HIS A 429 17.15 -6.25 -30.58
C HIS A 429 17.39 -6.50 -29.08
N LEU A 430 17.71 -5.45 -28.33
CA LEU A 430 17.83 -5.54 -26.88
C LEU A 430 16.45 -5.72 -26.24
N PRO A 431 16.36 -6.44 -25.09
CA PRO A 431 15.12 -6.54 -24.32
C PRO A 431 14.64 -5.15 -23.89
N PRO A 432 13.40 -4.74 -24.20
CA PRO A 432 12.92 -3.41 -23.87
C PRO A 432 12.88 -3.22 -22.35
N PHE A 433 13.32 -2.07 -21.84
CA PHE A 433 13.25 -1.80 -20.40
C PHE A 433 11.86 -1.34 -19.95
N VAL A 434 10.91 -1.07 -20.86
CA VAL A 434 9.50 -0.75 -20.53
C VAL A 434 8.58 -1.78 -21.18
N THR A 435 7.60 -2.30 -20.45
CA THR A 435 6.67 -3.32 -20.98
C THR A 435 5.50 -2.74 -21.78
N HIS A 436 5.25 -1.43 -21.69
CA HIS A 436 4.14 -0.73 -22.34
C HIS A 436 4.62 0.44 -23.19
N ASN A 437 3.76 0.90 -24.10
CA ASN A 437 3.95 2.12 -24.87
C ASN A 437 3.44 3.32 -24.07
N LEU A 438 4.34 4.02 -23.36
CA LEU A 438 4.00 5.22 -22.60
C LEU A 438 3.46 6.32 -23.52
N VAL A 439 2.51 7.12 -23.02
CA VAL A 439 1.98 8.28 -23.76
C VAL A 439 3.07 9.35 -23.94
N GLN A 440 3.89 9.54 -22.91
CA GLN A 440 5.03 10.46 -22.92
C GLN A 440 6.19 9.84 -22.13
N GLU A 441 7.41 10.29 -22.45
CA GLU A 441 8.58 9.90 -21.66
C GLU A 441 8.55 10.56 -20.29
N ASP A 442 8.88 9.78 -19.26
CA ASP A 442 8.93 10.22 -17.86
C ASP A 442 10.38 10.30 -17.34
N ASP A 443 10.56 10.77 -16.10
CA ASP A 443 11.89 10.84 -15.46
C ASP A 443 12.59 9.48 -15.35
N MET A 444 11.83 8.39 -15.19
CA MET A 444 12.37 7.03 -15.06
C MET A 444 13.03 6.60 -16.37
N THR A 445 12.30 6.73 -17.49
CA THR A 445 12.81 6.41 -18.83
C THR A 445 14.01 7.27 -19.23
N ARG A 446 13.99 8.57 -18.91
CA ARG A 446 15.11 9.48 -19.16
C ARG A 446 16.35 9.07 -18.38
N PHE A 447 16.23 8.79 -17.08
CA PHE A 447 17.34 8.35 -16.26
C PHE A 447 17.94 7.03 -16.77
N ILE A 448 17.11 6.02 -17.06
CA ILE A 448 17.57 4.71 -17.54
C ILE A 448 18.43 4.84 -18.80
N ARG A 449 18.03 5.70 -19.75
CA ARG A 449 18.81 5.96 -20.97
C ARG A 449 20.09 6.74 -20.68
N GLN A 450 20.04 7.76 -19.83
CA GLN A 450 21.23 8.55 -19.44
C GLN A 450 22.28 7.68 -18.74
N ALA A 451 21.85 6.78 -17.86
CA ALA A 451 22.72 5.83 -17.16
C ALA A 451 23.13 4.61 -18.03
N ASN A 452 22.64 4.51 -19.26
CA ASN A 452 22.83 3.39 -20.18
C ASN A 452 22.45 2.01 -19.58
N LEU A 453 21.43 1.98 -18.70
CA LEU A 453 20.88 0.74 -18.11
C LEU A 453 19.81 0.12 -19.01
N VAL A 454 20.11 0.03 -20.31
CA VAL A 454 19.15 -0.37 -21.37
C VAL A 454 19.13 -1.87 -21.64
N ASN A 455 19.45 -2.68 -20.63
CA ASN A 455 19.52 -4.15 -20.70
C ASN A 455 20.53 -4.68 -21.73
N ASN A 456 21.75 -4.14 -21.76
CA ASN A 456 22.81 -4.74 -22.59
C ASN A 456 23.15 -6.14 -22.07
N GLU A 457 23.66 -7.03 -22.92
CA GLU A 457 24.05 -8.38 -22.51
C GLU A 457 25.07 -8.38 -21.35
N TYR A 458 26.05 -7.48 -21.41
CA TYR A 458 27.10 -7.35 -20.39
C TYR A 458 26.64 -6.73 -19.06
N ASP A 459 25.43 -6.16 -19.00
CA ASP A 459 24.91 -5.60 -17.76
C ASP A 459 24.54 -6.74 -16.79
N ARG A 460 24.99 -6.66 -15.54
CA ARG A 460 24.61 -7.62 -14.49
C ARG A 460 23.31 -7.24 -13.81
N VAL A 461 22.90 -5.98 -13.94
CA VAL A 461 21.60 -5.48 -13.48
C VAL A 461 20.73 -5.19 -14.70
N LYS A 462 19.56 -5.81 -14.77
CA LYS A 462 18.54 -5.63 -15.79
C LYS A 462 17.36 -4.85 -15.21
N ILE A 463 16.71 -4.01 -16.01
CA ILE A 463 15.55 -3.19 -15.63
C ILE A 463 14.31 -3.64 -16.40
N VAL A 464 13.21 -3.80 -15.67
CA VAL A 464 11.86 -4.00 -16.21
C VAL A 464 10.93 -2.96 -15.58
N TYR A 465 10.59 -1.93 -16.33
CA TYR A 465 9.60 -0.93 -15.96
C TYR A 465 8.21 -1.37 -16.44
N HIS A 466 7.36 -1.66 -15.47
CA HIS A 466 5.96 -2.03 -15.67
C HIS A 466 5.04 -0.88 -15.21
N PRO A 467 4.57 -0.02 -16.14
CA PRO A 467 3.80 1.18 -15.82
C PRO A 467 2.31 0.92 -15.47
N ASP A 468 1.98 -0.22 -14.88
CA ASP A 468 0.61 -0.57 -14.47
C ASP A 468 0.61 -1.39 -13.16
N PHE A 469 -0.57 -1.60 -12.58
CA PHE A 469 -0.72 -2.46 -11.42
C PHE A 469 -0.63 -3.94 -11.80
N ILE A 470 0.04 -4.73 -10.96
CA ILE A 470 0.10 -6.19 -11.10
C ILE A 470 -1.21 -6.77 -10.57
N ALA A 471 -1.98 -7.38 -11.48
CA ALA A 471 -3.21 -8.08 -11.20
C ALA A 471 -3.21 -9.44 -11.90
N SER A 472 -3.94 -10.42 -11.37
CA SER A 472 -4.11 -11.74 -11.98
C SER A 472 -4.65 -11.71 -13.41
N THR A 473 -5.38 -10.66 -13.80
CA THR A 473 -5.87 -10.44 -15.16
C THR A 473 -4.82 -9.90 -16.12
N ASN A 474 -3.63 -9.52 -15.63
CA ASN A 474 -2.55 -8.99 -16.45
C ASN A 474 -1.91 -10.13 -17.29
N PRO A 475 -1.88 -10.02 -18.63
CA PRO A 475 -1.41 -11.09 -19.50
C PRO A 475 0.09 -11.37 -19.42
N LEU A 476 0.89 -10.47 -18.83
CA LEU A 476 2.35 -10.63 -18.76
C LEU A 476 2.79 -11.52 -17.61
N PHE A 477 2.18 -11.37 -16.43
CA PHE A 477 2.60 -12.05 -15.21
C PHE A 477 1.67 -13.20 -14.80
N GLY A 478 0.35 -13.04 -14.99
CA GLY A 478 -0.63 -13.99 -14.45
C GLY A 478 -0.57 -14.15 -12.92
N LEU A 479 -0.18 -13.08 -12.21
CA LEU A 479 0.00 -13.06 -10.76
C LEU A 479 -0.75 -11.87 -10.16
N ASP A 480 -1.28 -12.05 -8.96
CA ASP A 480 -1.66 -10.90 -8.13
C ASP A 480 -0.43 -10.25 -7.51
N TYR A 481 -0.51 -8.96 -7.21
CA TYR A 481 0.59 -8.21 -6.59
C TYR A 481 1.20 -8.90 -5.36
N SER A 482 0.35 -9.47 -4.48
CA SER A 482 0.81 -10.18 -3.28
C SER A 482 1.64 -11.44 -3.60
N GLN A 483 1.35 -12.11 -4.72
CA GLN A 483 2.04 -13.29 -5.20
C GLN A 483 3.36 -12.89 -5.87
N PHE A 484 3.34 -11.82 -6.66
CA PHE A 484 4.54 -11.22 -7.24
C PHE A 484 5.57 -10.85 -6.16
N VAL A 485 5.15 -10.13 -5.13
CA VAL A 485 6.02 -9.77 -3.99
C VAL A 485 6.66 -11.03 -3.38
N ARG A 486 5.87 -12.09 -3.15
CA ARG A 486 6.38 -13.37 -2.61
C ARG A 486 7.38 -14.06 -3.52
N GLY A 487 7.25 -13.93 -4.83
CA GLY A 487 8.21 -14.48 -5.81
C GLY A 487 9.53 -13.71 -5.89
N CYS A 488 9.54 -12.44 -5.47
CA CYS A 488 10.74 -11.61 -5.43
C CYS A 488 11.68 -11.99 -4.27
N HIS A 489 12.89 -11.41 -4.29
CA HIS A 489 13.94 -11.64 -3.32
C HIS A 489 14.16 -10.46 -2.37
N LEU A 490 13.95 -9.23 -2.84
CA LEU A 490 14.15 -8.00 -2.07
C LEU A 490 13.23 -6.88 -2.57
N GLY A 491 12.50 -6.23 -1.67
CA GLY A 491 11.78 -4.98 -1.96
C GLY A 491 12.64 -3.75 -1.66
N VAL A 492 12.68 -2.76 -2.54
CA VAL A 492 13.55 -1.57 -2.43
C VAL A 492 12.70 -0.29 -2.43
N PHE A 493 12.52 0.34 -1.27
CA PHE A 493 11.66 1.51 -1.07
C PHE A 493 12.40 2.63 -0.29
N PRO A 494 13.46 3.22 -0.87
CA PRO A 494 14.27 4.23 -0.22
C PRO A 494 13.60 5.61 -0.24
N SER A 495 12.33 5.70 0.19
CA SER A 495 11.49 6.90 0.09
C SER A 495 12.11 8.12 0.77
N TYR A 496 11.99 9.28 0.15
CA TYR A 496 12.30 10.57 0.77
C TYR A 496 11.12 11.08 1.60
N TYR A 497 9.90 10.98 1.07
CA TYR A 497 8.68 11.39 1.76
C TYR A 497 7.67 10.23 1.76
N GLU A 498 7.48 9.63 2.94
CA GLU A 498 6.59 8.49 3.13
C GLU A 498 6.02 8.52 4.55
N PRO A 499 4.78 9.00 4.75
CA PRO A 499 4.22 9.15 6.09
C PRO A 499 4.15 7.83 6.88
N TRP A 500 3.94 6.70 6.20
CA TRP A 500 4.03 5.37 6.78
C TRP A 500 4.90 4.43 5.95
N GLY A 501 4.43 3.96 4.79
CA GLY A 501 5.16 2.99 3.96
C GLY A 501 4.56 1.59 4.05
N TYR A 502 3.43 1.38 3.35
CA TYR A 502 2.78 0.07 3.27
C TYR A 502 3.60 -0.96 2.52
N THR A 503 4.28 -0.55 1.45
CA THR A 503 5.02 -1.46 0.59
C THR A 503 6.13 -2.23 1.31
N PRO A 504 7.01 -1.59 2.12
CA PRO A 504 7.98 -2.34 2.92
C PRO A 504 7.31 -3.23 3.98
N LEU A 505 6.24 -2.75 4.63
CA LEU A 505 5.46 -3.57 5.59
C LEU A 505 4.88 -4.83 4.92
N GLU A 506 4.31 -4.68 3.72
CA GLU A 506 3.77 -5.77 2.93
C GLU A 506 4.82 -6.81 2.54
N CYS A 507 6.07 -6.39 2.30
CA CYS A 507 7.19 -7.29 2.07
C CYS A 507 7.49 -8.10 3.32
N VAL A 508 7.57 -7.45 4.48
CA VAL A 508 7.87 -8.11 5.76
C VAL A 508 6.80 -9.13 6.13
N VAL A 509 5.51 -8.77 6.00
CA VAL A 509 4.38 -9.69 6.22
C VAL A 509 4.41 -10.92 5.28
N ARG A 510 5.10 -10.81 4.14
CA ARG A 510 5.26 -11.90 3.17
C ARG A 510 6.59 -12.65 3.28
N GLY A 511 7.40 -12.35 4.30
CA GLY A 511 8.70 -12.97 4.53
C GLY A 511 9.78 -12.52 3.55
N ILE A 512 9.61 -11.36 2.93
CA ILE A 512 10.53 -10.80 1.92
C ILE A 512 11.34 -9.67 2.56
N PRO A 513 12.68 -9.76 2.57
CA PRO A 513 13.55 -8.69 3.02
C PRO A 513 13.23 -7.38 2.28
N THR A 514 13.45 -6.25 2.95
CA THR A 514 13.14 -4.95 2.36
C THR A 514 14.15 -3.88 2.74
N VAL A 515 14.37 -2.94 1.84
CA VAL A 515 15.11 -1.70 2.08
C VAL A 515 14.10 -0.56 2.21
N THR A 516 14.20 0.23 3.27
CA THR A 516 13.45 1.46 3.52
C THR A 516 14.39 2.59 3.96
N SER A 517 13.87 3.75 4.34
CA SER A 517 14.67 4.90 4.81
C SER A 517 14.28 5.34 6.22
N ASP A 518 15.18 6.07 6.89
CA ASP A 518 14.93 6.73 8.18
C ASP A 518 13.99 7.96 8.08
N GLN A 519 13.55 8.31 6.87
CA GLN A 519 12.52 9.32 6.60
C GLN A 519 11.16 8.70 6.24
N SER A 520 11.09 7.38 6.14
CA SER A 520 9.83 6.64 6.01
C SER A 520 9.28 6.34 7.40
N GLY A 521 7.98 6.52 7.60
CA GLY A 521 7.34 6.24 8.89
C GLY A 521 7.56 4.81 9.41
N PHE A 522 7.57 3.83 8.50
CA PHE A 522 7.85 2.42 8.79
C PHE A 522 9.31 2.21 9.19
N GLY A 523 10.24 2.89 8.50
CA GLY A 523 11.67 2.80 8.81
C GLY A 523 11.99 3.40 10.17
N ASP A 524 11.45 4.59 10.45
CA ASP A 524 11.60 5.25 11.74
C ASP A 524 10.97 4.41 12.88
N PHE A 525 9.74 3.91 12.69
CA PHE A 525 9.09 3.02 13.66
C PHE A 525 9.96 1.80 13.98
N ILE A 526 10.51 1.14 12.96
CA ILE A 526 11.35 -0.05 13.15
C ILE A 526 12.63 0.24 13.92
N MET A 527 13.29 1.36 13.65
CA MET A 527 14.49 1.76 14.37
C MET A 527 14.24 1.96 15.86
N GLN A 528 13.01 2.33 16.26
CA GLN A 528 12.64 2.52 17.65
C GLN A 528 12.31 1.19 18.35
N ILE A 529 11.54 0.32 17.70
CA ILE A 529 11.06 -0.92 18.32
C ILE A 529 12.08 -2.07 18.25
N MET A 530 13.09 -1.98 17.39
CA MET A 530 14.01 -3.07 17.10
C MET A 530 15.44 -2.56 16.91
N ARG A 531 16.39 -3.06 17.71
CA ARG A 531 17.81 -2.67 17.59
C ARG A 531 18.55 -3.40 16.47
N ASP A 532 18.13 -4.62 16.15
CA ASP A 532 18.84 -5.53 15.24
C ASP A 532 18.03 -5.79 13.94
N TYR A 533 17.47 -4.72 13.37
CA TYR A 533 16.58 -4.80 12.21
C TYR A 533 17.29 -5.31 10.95
N GLU A 534 18.56 -4.99 10.74
CA GLU A 534 19.34 -5.45 9.57
C GLU A 534 19.48 -6.98 9.55
N ASN A 535 19.81 -7.60 10.68
CA ASN A 535 19.90 -9.05 10.79
C ASN A 535 18.53 -9.74 10.62
N ARG A 536 17.44 -9.00 10.84
CA ARG A 536 16.06 -9.46 10.62
C ARG A 536 15.54 -9.15 9.22
N GLY A 537 16.40 -8.65 8.32
CA GLY A 537 16.10 -8.48 6.90
C GLY A 537 15.36 -7.18 6.55
N ILE A 538 15.35 -6.21 7.46
CA ILE A 538 14.92 -4.85 7.16
C ILE A 538 16.19 -3.99 7.10
N TYR A 539 16.44 -3.34 5.98
CA TYR A 539 17.58 -2.44 5.81
C TYR A 539 17.07 -1.00 5.80
N VAL A 540 17.68 -0.11 6.59
CA VAL A 540 17.26 1.29 6.68
C VAL A 540 18.39 2.19 6.18
N ILE A 541 18.16 2.90 5.09
CA ILE A 541 19.10 3.90 4.58
C ILE A 541 18.95 5.22 5.34
N ASN A 542 20.07 5.91 5.54
CA ASN A 542 20.08 7.23 6.16
C ASN A 542 19.87 8.28 5.06
N ARG A 543 18.66 8.84 5.00
CA ARG A 543 18.33 9.99 4.14
C ARG A 543 18.18 11.28 4.92
N ARG A 544 18.15 11.20 6.26
CA ARG A 544 17.99 12.36 7.13
C ARG A 544 19.24 13.23 7.22
N THR A 545 20.43 12.61 7.33
CA THR A 545 21.69 13.35 7.54
C THR A 545 22.65 13.25 6.38
N GLN A 546 22.51 12.24 5.51
CA GLN A 546 23.39 12.05 4.36
C GLN A 546 22.89 12.82 3.14
N ASN A 547 23.82 13.18 2.26
CA ASN A 547 23.47 13.71 0.95
C ASN A 547 23.05 12.59 -0.02
N PHE A 548 22.54 12.98 -1.19
CA PHE A 548 22.05 12.03 -2.20
C PHE A 548 23.09 10.98 -2.62
N ASN A 549 24.35 11.40 -2.84
CA ASN A 549 25.41 10.50 -3.30
C ASN A 549 25.83 9.50 -2.23
N GLU A 550 25.90 9.93 -0.97
CA GLU A 550 26.19 9.07 0.18
C GLU A 550 25.08 8.04 0.39
N ALA A 551 23.81 8.46 0.30
CA ALA A 551 22.67 7.56 0.40
C ALA A 551 22.64 6.55 -0.78
N ALA A 552 23.03 6.99 -1.98
CA ALA A 552 23.11 6.13 -3.16
C ALA A 552 24.20 5.06 -3.01
N ASP A 553 25.37 5.45 -2.47
CA ASP A 553 26.45 4.51 -2.16
C ASP A 553 26.05 3.55 -1.05
N GLN A 554 25.38 4.01 0.00
CA GLN A 554 24.87 3.16 1.07
C GLN A 554 23.91 2.11 0.51
N LEU A 555 22.94 2.53 -0.32
CA LEU A 555 21.99 1.63 -0.97
C LEU A 555 22.72 0.63 -1.87
N ALA A 556 23.62 1.09 -2.75
CA ALA A 556 24.39 0.22 -3.64
C ALA A 556 25.22 -0.83 -2.85
N ASN A 557 25.80 -0.44 -1.72
CA ASN A 557 26.56 -1.35 -0.85
C ASN A 557 25.65 -2.37 -0.14
N ILE A 558 24.46 -1.97 0.30
CA ILE A 558 23.45 -2.91 0.84
C ILE A 558 23.06 -3.94 -0.22
N LEU A 559 22.72 -3.48 -1.43
CA LEU A 559 22.35 -4.37 -2.54
C LEU A 559 23.51 -5.31 -2.91
N PHE A 560 24.74 -4.79 -2.97
CA PHE A 560 25.93 -5.60 -3.29
C PHE A 560 26.20 -6.67 -2.22
N ARG A 561 26.02 -6.36 -0.93
CA ARG A 561 26.09 -7.36 0.16
C ARG A 561 25.03 -8.44 -0.02
N PHE A 562 23.80 -8.07 -0.36
CA PHE A 562 22.70 -9.02 -0.57
C PHE A 562 22.96 -9.96 -1.74
N VAL A 563 23.45 -9.44 -2.88
CA VAL A 563 23.77 -10.23 -4.08
C VAL A 563 24.88 -11.26 -3.80
N ARG A 564 25.83 -10.95 -2.91
CA ARG A 564 26.91 -11.87 -2.48
C ARG A 564 26.47 -12.95 -1.49
N ALA A 565 25.29 -12.82 -0.88
CA ALA A 565 24.80 -13.82 0.08
C ALA A 565 24.56 -15.18 -0.61
N SER A 566 24.75 -16.28 0.11
CA SER A 566 24.42 -17.60 -0.44
C SER A 566 22.90 -17.82 -0.48
N GLN A 567 22.43 -18.81 -1.23
CA GLN A 567 21.02 -19.21 -1.22
C GLN A 567 20.55 -19.59 0.19
N ARG A 568 21.41 -20.28 0.97
CA ARG A 568 21.13 -20.66 2.36
C ARG A 568 20.95 -19.44 3.25
N ASP A 569 21.82 -18.43 3.11
CA ASP A 569 21.74 -17.20 3.89
C ASP A 569 20.47 -16.40 3.56
N ARG A 570 20.08 -16.35 2.27
CA ARG A 570 18.83 -15.72 1.84
C ARG A 570 17.60 -16.43 2.40
N ILE A 571 17.57 -17.76 2.39
CA ILE A 571 16.49 -18.55 3.00
C ILE A 571 16.41 -18.27 4.50
N ALA A 572 17.55 -18.30 5.21
CA ALA A 572 17.61 -17.99 6.63
C ALA A 572 17.16 -16.56 6.94
N GLN A 573 17.49 -15.60 6.06
CA GLN A 573 17.00 -14.23 6.18
C GLN A 573 15.49 -14.12 6.00
N ARG A 574 14.91 -14.79 4.99
CA ARG A 574 13.45 -14.82 4.81
C ARG A 574 12.71 -15.38 6.04
N ASN A 575 13.25 -16.45 6.63
CA ASN A 575 12.70 -17.00 7.88
C ASN A 575 12.76 -15.99 9.04
N ARG A 576 13.83 -15.21 9.14
CA ARG A 576 13.96 -14.15 10.16
C ARG A 576 12.96 -13.01 9.92
N VAL A 577 12.76 -12.60 8.67
CA VAL A 577 11.76 -11.58 8.30
C VAL A 577 10.36 -12.06 8.65
N GLU A 578 10.02 -13.30 8.31
CA GLU A 578 8.71 -13.88 8.62
C GLU A 578 8.45 -13.95 10.13
N SER A 579 9.47 -14.32 10.92
CA SER A 579 9.34 -14.40 12.39
C SER A 579 9.01 -13.07 13.08
N ILE A 580 9.26 -11.94 12.42
CA ILE A 580 8.94 -10.60 12.96
C ILE A 580 7.67 -10.01 12.39
N ALA A 581 7.03 -10.66 11.43
CA ALA A 581 5.81 -10.17 10.81
C ALA A 581 4.72 -9.92 11.86
N GLU A 582 4.60 -10.80 12.86
CA GLU A 582 3.61 -10.69 13.94
C GLU A 582 3.62 -9.34 14.68
N VAL A 583 4.78 -8.69 14.79
CA VAL A 583 4.89 -7.38 15.45
C VAL A 583 4.02 -6.31 14.77
N PHE A 584 3.74 -6.49 13.47
CA PHE A 584 2.95 -5.56 12.68
C PHE A 584 1.49 -6.01 12.47
N ASP A 585 1.07 -7.09 13.16
CA ASP A 585 -0.31 -7.51 13.14
C ASP A 585 -1.20 -6.51 13.88
N TRP A 586 -2.41 -6.29 13.38
CA TRP A 586 -3.38 -5.42 14.03
C TRP A 586 -3.73 -5.85 15.46
N ILE A 587 -3.64 -7.13 15.81
CA ILE A 587 -3.83 -7.60 17.20
C ILE A 587 -2.86 -6.88 18.15
N ASN A 588 -1.61 -6.67 17.72
CA ASN A 588 -0.59 -5.97 18.51
C ASN A 588 -0.74 -4.45 18.40
N LEU A 589 -0.91 -3.94 17.18
CA LEU A 589 -0.95 -2.49 16.92
C LEU A 589 -2.28 -1.83 17.33
N ARG A 590 -3.37 -2.59 17.50
CA ARG A 590 -4.65 -2.09 18.04
C ARG A 590 -4.49 -1.47 19.42
N SER A 591 -3.55 -1.93 20.23
CA SER A 591 -3.29 -1.39 21.58
C SER A 591 -3.00 0.13 21.58
N TYR A 592 -2.38 0.67 20.52
CA TYR A 592 -2.16 2.10 20.34
C TYR A 592 -3.48 2.85 20.17
N TYR A 593 -4.39 2.31 19.34
CA TYR A 593 -5.73 2.87 19.12
C TYR A 593 -6.58 2.82 20.40
N ASP A 594 -6.50 1.70 21.12
CA ASP A 594 -7.18 1.51 22.40
C ASP A 594 -6.77 2.59 23.42
N THR A 595 -5.47 2.86 23.49
CA THR A 595 -4.91 3.91 24.34
C THR A 595 -5.43 5.29 23.93
N ALA A 596 -5.49 5.59 22.62
CA ALA A 596 -6.03 6.85 22.13
C ALA A 596 -7.52 7.03 22.46
N HIS A 597 -8.33 5.98 22.33
CA HIS A 597 -9.76 6.00 22.65
C HIS A 597 -10.00 6.21 24.14
N ASP A 598 -9.25 5.50 24.99
CA ASP A 598 -9.37 5.66 26.44
C ASP A 598 -8.86 7.03 26.92
N LEU A 599 -7.80 7.57 26.30
CA LEU A 599 -7.32 8.93 26.57
C LEU A 599 -8.38 9.98 26.20
N ALA A 600 -9.04 9.82 25.05
CA ALA A 600 -10.10 10.74 24.62
C ALA A 600 -11.30 10.71 25.57
N LEU A 601 -11.71 9.53 26.03
CA LEU A 601 -12.77 9.39 27.03
C LEU A 601 -12.40 10.04 28.37
N LYS A 602 -11.13 9.96 28.79
CA LYS A 602 -10.64 10.63 29.99
C LYS A 602 -10.65 12.16 29.84
N ARG A 603 -10.15 12.70 28.73
CA ARG A 603 -10.08 14.15 28.45
C ARG A 603 -11.43 14.81 28.17
N LYS A 604 -12.44 14.02 27.75
CA LYS A 604 -13.82 14.49 27.61
C LYS A 604 -14.46 14.80 28.96
N LYS A 605 -14.10 14.04 30.01
CA LYS A 605 -14.63 14.28 31.36
C LYS A 605 -14.13 15.65 31.85
N PRO A 606 -15.00 16.43 32.51
CA PRO A 606 -14.71 17.80 32.93
C PRO A 606 -13.52 17.89 33.89
#